data_AF-A0A6H1K6P8-F1
#
_entry.id   AF-A0A6H1K6P8-F1
#
_cell.length_a   1.000
_cell.length_b   1.000
_cell.length_c   1.000
_cell.angle_alpha   90.00
_cell.angle_beta   90.00
_cell.angle_gamma   90.00
#
_symmetry.space_group_name_H-M   'P 1'
#
loop_
_entity.id
_entity.type
_entity.pdbx_description
1 polymer ?
#
loop_
_entity_poly.entity_id
_entity_poly.type
_entity_poly.pdbx_seq_one_letter_code
_entity_poly.pdbx_strand_id
1 'polypeptide(L)'
;MDWRRLTEGGAKVTVPADLAVLEAEDDLAAAVDEDGHVPGIVVLPCPAGSAEAAVTRTLTVLQDWVTDDRFAAGRLVVLTRDAVAAAPGDPVADPAAAAAWGLVRTAQTENPDRFVLLDAPTGSVPAEVLSAAVASGEPQLALRDGELTAARLVRAAPAGSSRPAGAEGWRLDTGPRARWRPSNCCRSTRQHRWPPARYAWACERRA
;
A
#
# COMPACT_ATOMS: atom_id res chain seq x y z
N MET A 1 -0.04 -7.77 -9.06
CA MET A 1 1.08 -6.98 -9.61
C MET A 1 2.19 -7.95 -9.97
N ASP A 2 3.07 -7.56 -10.87
CA ASP A 2 4.33 -8.23 -11.16
C ASP A 2 5.46 -7.32 -10.66
N TRP A 3 6.53 -7.90 -10.15
CA TRP A 3 7.67 -7.18 -9.58
C TRP A 3 8.88 -7.42 -10.46
N ARG A 4 9.26 -6.39 -11.22
CA ARG A 4 10.35 -6.51 -12.18
C ARG A 4 11.62 -6.00 -11.57
N ARG A 5 12.68 -6.83 -11.61
CA ARG A 5 14.03 -6.36 -11.26
C ARG A 5 14.37 -5.12 -12.05
N LEU A 6 14.95 -4.15 -11.36
CA LEU A 6 15.66 -3.08 -12.04
C LEU A 6 16.86 -3.74 -12.72
N THR A 7 16.80 -3.93 -14.04
CA THR A 7 17.99 -4.35 -14.78
C THR A 7 19.07 -3.31 -14.54
N GLU A 8 20.33 -3.74 -14.44
CA GLU A 8 21.54 -2.90 -14.37
C GLU A 8 21.64 -2.00 -15.63
N GLY A 9 20.74 -1.03 -15.77
CA GLY A 9 20.94 0.12 -16.62
C GLY A 9 21.99 0.94 -15.90
N GLY A 10 23.23 0.89 -16.40
CA GLY A 10 24.43 1.50 -15.82
C GLY A 10 24.41 3.02 -15.72
N ALA A 11 23.36 3.61 -15.15
CA ALA A 11 23.46 4.90 -14.51
C ALA A 11 24.25 4.68 -13.23
N LYS A 12 25.49 5.17 -13.19
CA LYS A 12 26.19 5.39 -11.93
C LYS A 12 25.25 6.21 -11.04
N VAL A 13 24.64 5.57 -10.06
CA VAL A 13 23.90 6.25 -9.00
C VAL A 13 24.91 7.15 -8.34
N THR A 14 24.79 8.45 -8.60
CA THR A 14 25.48 9.44 -7.78
C THR A 14 24.64 9.48 -6.52
N VAL A 15 25.12 8.83 -5.46
CA VAL A 15 24.50 8.84 -4.13
C VAL A 15 24.26 10.30 -3.78
N PRO A 16 23.01 10.79 -3.67
CA PRO A 16 22.78 12.10 -3.07
C PRO A 16 23.37 12.03 -1.66
N ALA A 17 24.30 12.92 -1.36
CA ALA A 17 25.10 12.85 -0.14
C ALA A 17 24.29 13.18 1.13
N ASP A 18 23.01 13.55 1.00
CA ASP A 18 22.16 14.07 2.07
C ASP A 18 20.87 13.24 2.23
N LEU A 19 20.89 12.36 3.22
CA LEU A 19 19.75 11.54 3.63
C LEU A 19 19.46 11.75 5.12
N ALA A 20 18.18 11.96 5.47
CA ALA A 20 17.70 11.91 6.85
C ALA A 20 16.61 10.85 7.01
N VAL A 21 16.65 10.14 8.13
CA VAL A 21 15.57 9.22 8.55
C VAL A 21 14.81 9.90 9.68
N LEU A 22 13.48 9.95 9.56
CA LEU A 22 12.62 10.45 10.63
C LEU A 22 12.60 9.41 11.75
N GLU A 23 13.26 9.73 12.86
CA GLU A 23 13.31 8.89 14.07
C GLU A 23 11.98 8.94 14.84
N ALA A 24 11.30 10.10 14.79
CA ALA A 24 9.92 10.26 15.23
C ALA A 24 8.99 10.12 14.01
N GLU A 25 7.85 9.47 14.21
CA GLU A 25 7.01 8.94 13.12
C GLU A 25 6.25 10.04 12.33
N ASP A 26 6.43 11.32 12.66
CA ASP A 26 5.70 12.46 12.09
C ASP A 26 6.43 13.82 12.14
N ASP A 27 7.66 13.91 12.64
CA ASP A 27 8.35 15.21 12.82
C ASP A 27 9.23 15.59 11.63
N LEU A 28 8.64 16.23 10.61
CA LEU A 28 9.39 16.77 9.47
C LEU A 28 10.37 17.88 9.86
N ALA A 29 10.15 18.59 10.97
CA ALA A 29 11.08 19.62 11.41
C ALA A 29 12.42 19.03 11.84
N ALA A 30 12.44 17.78 12.31
CA ALA A 30 13.66 17.05 12.63
C ALA A 30 14.54 16.74 11.40
N ALA A 31 13.98 16.79 10.18
CA ALA A 31 14.75 16.63 8.95
C ALA A 31 15.42 17.92 8.47
N VAL A 32 15.07 19.08 9.04
CA VAL A 32 15.64 20.38 8.66
C VAL A 32 16.80 20.70 9.60
N ASP A 33 17.98 21.02 9.06
CA ASP A 33 19.11 21.41 9.89
C ASP A 33 19.01 22.86 10.40
N GLU A 34 19.97 23.27 11.22
CA GLU A 34 20.00 24.62 11.84
C GLU A 34 20.03 25.75 10.80
N ASP A 35 20.58 25.49 9.60
CA ASP A 35 20.67 26.44 8.50
C ASP A 35 19.40 26.45 7.63
N GLY A 36 18.41 25.61 7.94
CA GLY A 36 17.19 25.48 7.16
C GLY A 36 17.34 24.60 5.92
N HIS A 37 18.45 23.88 5.78
CA HIS A 37 18.68 22.97 4.67
C HIS A 37 17.89 21.67 4.87
N VAL A 38 17.28 21.22 3.78
CA VAL A 38 16.48 20.00 3.74
C VAL A 38 17.25 18.98 2.91
N PRO A 39 17.50 17.76 3.42
CA PRO A 39 18.17 16.73 2.67
C PRO A 39 17.35 16.32 1.45
N GLY A 40 18.03 16.03 0.34
CA GLY A 40 17.41 15.58 -0.90
C GLY A 40 16.57 14.31 -0.74
N ILE A 41 16.87 13.47 0.25
CA ILE A 41 16.08 12.29 0.61
C ILE A 41 15.70 12.34 2.09
N VAL A 42 14.39 12.29 2.35
CA VAL A 42 13.84 12.08 3.70
C VAL A 42 13.14 10.74 3.74
N VAL A 43 13.42 9.93 4.75
CA VAL A 43 12.79 8.62 4.94
C VAL A 43 11.78 8.70 6.07
N LEU A 44 10.53 8.36 5.76
CA LEU A 44 9.45 8.17 6.72
C LEU A 44 9.24 6.66 6.94
N PRO A 45 9.66 6.09 8.08
CA PRO A 45 9.25 4.76 8.47
C PRO A 45 7.74 4.72 8.66
N CYS A 46 7.06 3.76 8.03
CA CYS A 46 5.65 3.53 8.30
C CYS A 46 5.50 3.04 9.75
N PRO A 47 4.68 3.72 10.56
CA PRO A 47 4.52 3.37 11.97
C PRO A 47 3.86 2.00 12.11
N ALA A 48 4.32 1.24 13.10
CA ALA A 48 3.67 -0.02 13.48
C ALA A 48 2.32 0.26 14.19
N GLY A 49 1.38 -0.68 14.10
CA GLY A 49 0.13 -0.60 14.86
C GLY A 49 -1.13 -0.73 14.00
N SER A 50 -2.14 0.08 14.28
CA SER A 50 -3.42 0.01 13.56
C SER A 50 -3.33 0.68 12.19
N ALA A 51 -4.14 0.19 11.24
CA ALA A 51 -4.26 0.82 9.93
C ALA A 51 -4.68 2.29 10.02
N GLU A 52 -5.55 2.63 10.98
CA GLU A 52 -5.99 4.01 11.22
C GLU A 52 -4.82 4.91 11.65
N ALA A 53 -3.98 4.46 12.59
CA ALA A 53 -2.83 5.22 13.04
C ALA A 53 -1.80 5.38 11.92
N ALA A 54 -1.52 4.31 11.18
CA ALA A 54 -0.58 4.35 10.06
C ALA A 54 -1.04 5.30 8.94
N VAL A 55 -2.31 5.24 8.57
CA VAL A 55 -2.88 6.12 7.54
C VAL A 55 -2.92 7.57 8.02
N THR A 56 -3.38 7.84 9.24
CA THR A 56 -3.50 9.21 9.78
C THR A 56 -2.14 9.89 9.83
N ARG A 57 -1.11 9.22 10.34
CA ARG A 57 0.25 9.78 10.45
C ARG A 57 0.89 9.98 9.09
N THR A 58 0.81 8.97 8.23
CA THR A 58 1.32 9.09 6.86
C THR A 58 0.63 10.26 6.15
N LEU A 59 -0.69 10.43 6.31
CA LEU A 59 -1.43 11.55 5.73
C LEU A 59 -0.90 12.90 6.22
N THR A 60 -0.69 13.07 7.53
CA THR A 60 -0.14 14.31 8.09
C THR A 60 1.20 14.66 7.45
N VAL A 61 2.16 13.73 7.42
CA VAL A 61 3.48 13.96 6.83
C VAL A 61 3.39 14.26 5.34
N LEU A 62 2.54 13.55 4.59
CA LEU A 62 2.33 13.82 3.17
C LEU A 62 1.77 15.24 2.93
N GLN A 63 0.81 15.67 3.75
CA GLN A 63 0.19 16.99 3.64
C GLN A 63 1.19 18.12 3.95
N ASP A 64 1.94 17.97 5.04
CA ASP A 64 2.98 18.92 5.42
C ASP A 64 4.07 19.01 4.36
N TRP A 65 4.51 17.86 3.83
CA TRP A 65 5.50 17.77 2.76
C TRP A 65 5.10 18.50 1.48
N VAL A 66 3.83 18.44 1.09
CA VAL A 66 3.36 19.13 -0.13
C VAL A 66 3.05 20.60 0.08
N THR A 67 2.77 21.01 1.32
CA THR A 67 2.37 22.38 1.64
C THR A 67 3.57 23.28 1.94
N ASP A 68 4.66 22.71 2.44
CA ASP A 68 5.87 23.46 2.76
C ASP A 68 6.88 23.45 1.60
N ASP A 69 7.10 24.63 1.02
CA ASP A 69 7.97 24.86 -0.13
C ASP A 69 9.43 24.43 0.10
N ARG A 70 9.88 24.34 1.36
CA ARG A 70 11.24 23.86 1.69
C ARG A 70 11.47 22.42 1.20
N PHE A 71 10.42 21.61 1.17
CA PHE A 71 10.49 20.21 0.71
C PHE A 71 10.21 20.04 -0.79
N ALA A 72 10.03 21.12 -1.55
CA ALA A 72 9.65 21.06 -2.96
C ALA A 72 10.67 20.34 -3.85
N ALA A 73 11.96 20.48 -3.53
CA ALA A 73 13.06 19.84 -4.26
C ALA A 73 13.37 18.41 -3.78
N GLY A 74 12.93 18.05 -2.57
CA GLY A 74 13.26 16.77 -1.93
C GLY A 74 12.44 15.60 -2.47
N ARG A 75 12.79 14.40 -1.99
CA ARG A 75 12.05 13.15 -2.19
C ARG A 75 11.74 12.52 -0.84
N LEU A 76 10.46 12.24 -0.59
CA LEU A 76 10.03 11.52 0.60
C LEU A 76 9.90 10.02 0.28
N VAL A 77 10.70 9.20 0.95
CA VAL A 77 10.63 7.73 0.87
C VAL A 77 9.76 7.23 2.02
N VAL A 78 8.60 6.67 1.70
CA VAL A 78 7.76 5.98 2.69
C VAL A 78 8.21 4.52 2.75
N LEU A 79 8.84 4.15 3.87
CA LEU A 79 9.47 2.85 4.08
C LEU A 79 8.54 1.92 4.87
N THR A 80 8.13 0.82 4.26
CA THR A 80 7.33 -0.23 4.92
C THR A 80 8.12 -1.51 5.13
N ARG A 81 7.63 -2.36 6.06
CA ARG A 81 8.24 -3.64 6.38
C ARG A 81 7.29 -4.79 6.06
N ASP A 82 7.70 -5.64 5.13
CA ASP A 82 6.99 -6.86 4.73
C ASP A 82 5.47 -6.61 4.49
N ALA A 83 5.15 -5.43 3.91
CA ALA A 83 3.79 -4.96 3.67
C ALA A 83 3.22 -5.45 2.33
N VAL A 84 4.08 -5.91 1.44
CA VAL A 84 3.71 -6.40 0.11
C VAL A 84 4.39 -7.74 -0.18
N ALA A 85 3.67 -8.62 -0.87
CA ALA A 85 4.27 -9.82 -1.45
C ALA A 85 4.95 -9.44 -2.78
N ALA A 86 6.26 -9.30 -2.74
CA ALA A 86 7.09 -8.96 -3.90
C ALA A 86 7.62 -10.20 -4.64
N ALA A 87 7.84 -11.29 -3.90
CA ALA A 87 8.26 -12.58 -4.42
C ALA A 87 7.29 -13.72 -4.04
N PRO A 88 7.28 -14.85 -4.78
CA PRO A 88 6.54 -16.03 -4.37
C PRO A 88 6.98 -16.53 -2.99
N GLY A 89 6.03 -16.66 -2.06
CA GLY A 89 6.30 -17.10 -0.69
C GLY A 89 6.54 -15.98 0.31
N ASP A 90 6.57 -14.71 -0.12
CA ASP A 90 6.64 -13.57 0.79
C ASP A 90 5.45 -13.57 1.76
N PRO A 91 5.69 -13.37 3.06
CA PRO A 91 4.61 -13.08 3.99
C PRO A 91 4.04 -11.69 3.68
N VAL A 92 2.71 -11.56 3.71
CA VAL A 92 2.05 -10.24 3.80
C VAL A 92 1.68 -10.05 5.26
N ALA A 93 2.59 -9.47 6.03
CA ALA A 93 2.51 -9.47 7.48
C ALA A 93 1.85 -8.20 8.04
N ASP A 94 1.83 -7.10 7.28
CA ASP A 94 1.39 -5.79 7.78
C ASP A 94 0.23 -5.19 6.96
N PRO A 95 -1.03 -5.48 7.33
CA PRO A 95 -2.20 -4.87 6.69
C PRO A 95 -2.35 -3.36 6.99
N ALA A 96 -1.72 -2.84 8.05
CA ALA A 96 -1.74 -1.41 8.35
C ALA A 96 -0.84 -0.65 7.38
N ALA A 97 0.38 -1.14 7.16
CA ALA A 97 1.28 -0.62 6.14
C ALA A 97 0.68 -0.74 4.73
N ALA A 98 -0.05 -1.82 4.43
CA ALA A 98 -0.76 -1.95 3.16
C ALA A 98 -1.84 -0.87 2.93
N ALA A 99 -2.46 -0.36 4.01
CA ALA A 99 -3.40 0.76 3.92
C ALA A 99 -2.66 2.08 3.60
N ALA A 100 -1.52 2.34 4.25
CA ALA A 100 -0.65 3.48 3.94
C ALA A 100 -0.16 3.44 2.48
N TRP A 101 0.18 2.25 1.96
CA TRP A 101 0.49 2.05 0.54
C TRP A 101 -0.64 2.55 -0.38
N GLY A 102 -1.90 2.31 -0.03
CA GLY A 102 -3.05 2.82 -0.76
C GLY A 102 -3.11 4.34 -0.80
N LEU A 103 -2.91 4.98 0.34
CA LEU A 103 -2.87 6.43 0.47
C LEU A 103 -1.73 7.05 -0.36
N VAL A 104 -0.51 6.55 -0.20
CA VAL A 104 0.67 7.11 -0.88
C VAL A 104 0.56 6.96 -2.40
N ARG A 105 -0.04 5.88 -2.91
CA ARG A 105 -0.31 5.74 -4.35
C ARG A 105 -1.22 6.85 -4.91
N THR A 106 -2.20 7.30 -4.11
CA THR A 106 -3.02 8.45 -4.47
C THR A 106 -2.18 9.72 -4.50
N ALA A 107 -1.37 9.96 -3.45
CA ALA A 107 -0.49 11.12 -3.37
C ALA A 107 0.54 11.17 -4.51
N GLN A 108 1.07 10.02 -4.95
CA GLN A 108 1.95 9.90 -6.13
C GLN A 108 1.27 10.30 -7.43
N THR A 109 -0.02 10.03 -7.56
CA THR A 109 -0.80 10.41 -8.75
C THR A 109 -1.04 11.91 -8.77
N GLU A 110 -1.27 12.51 -7.61
CA GLU A 110 -1.50 13.96 -7.45
C GLU A 110 -0.20 14.78 -7.51
N ASN A 111 0.91 14.22 -7.04
CA ASN A 111 2.21 14.87 -6.95
C ASN A 111 3.30 13.94 -7.53
N PRO A 112 3.43 13.89 -8.87
CA PRO A 112 4.44 13.06 -9.53
C PRO A 112 5.84 13.38 -9.04
N ASP A 113 6.68 12.35 -8.96
CA ASP A 113 8.09 12.44 -8.57
C ASP A 113 8.34 13.03 -7.16
N ARG A 114 7.34 13.16 -6.28
CA ARG A 114 7.55 13.65 -4.90
C ARG A 114 7.71 12.54 -3.87
N PHE A 115 7.16 11.36 -4.14
CA PHE A 115 7.05 10.25 -3.19
C PHE A 115 7.52 8.92 -3.77
N VAL A 116 8.32 8.18 -3.01
CA VAL A 116 8.74 6.81 -3.33
C VAL A 116 8.22 5.87 -2.24
N LEU A 117 7.56 4.79 -2.65
CA LEU A 117 7.22 3.68 -1.77
C LEU A 117 8.34 2.64 -1.85
N LEU A 118 8.91 2.29 -0.70
CA LEU A 118 9.90 1.22 -0.59
C LEU A 118 9.44 0.22 0.48
N ASP A 119 9.19 -1.02 0.09
CA ASP A 119 9.02 -2.11 1.04
C ASP A 119 10.34 -2.88 1.21
N ALA A 120 10.77 -3.10 2.45
CA ALA A 120 12.02 -3.79 2.75
C ALA A 120 11.82 -4.79 3.90
N PRO A 121 12.65 -5.84 4.01
CA PRO A 121 12.63 -6.71 5.18
C PRO A 121 12.92 -5.91 6.46
N THR A 122 12.57 -6.48 7.62
CA THR A 122 12.95 -5.91 8.92
C THR A 122 14.47 -5.74 9.03
N GLY A 123 14.92 -4.58 9.54
CA GLY A 123 16.34 -4.23 9.69
C GLY A 123 16.67 -2.87 9.10
N SER A 124 17.93 -2.44 9.21
CA SER A 124 18.38 -1.21 8.57
C SER A 124 18.41 -1.38 7.05
N VAL A 125 17.97 -0.35 6.32
CA VAL A 125 18.15 -0.28 4.86
C VAL A 125 19.40 0.59 4.63
N PRO A 126 20.40 0.10 3.87
CA PRO A 126 21.59 0.89 3.58
C PRO A 126 21.24 2.19 2.83
N ALA A 127 21.96 3.27 3.12
CA ALA A 127 21.72 4.59 2.50
C ALA A 127 21.90 4.54 0.97
N GLU A 128 22.79 3.68 0.49
CA GLU A 128 23.05 3.45 -0.94
C GLU A 128 21.83 2.84 -1.63
N VAL A 129 21.08 1.98 -0.94
CA VAL A 129 19.85 1.37 -1.46
C VAL A 129 18.72 2.40 -1.52
N LEU A 130 18.59 3.25 -0.50
CA LEU A 130 17.61 4.35 -0.48
C LEU A 130 17.90 5.35 -1.61
N SER A 131 19.18 5.67 -1.81
CA SER A 131 19.64 6.52 -2.91
C SER A 131 19.37 5.89 -4.28
N ALA A 132 19.65 4.59 -4.44
CA ALA A 132 19.36 3.86 -5.67
C ALA A 132 17.85 3.77 -5.96
N ALA A 133 17.03 3.58 -4.92
CA ALA A 133 15.58 3.57 -5.03
C ALA A 133 15.07 4.90 -5.59
N VAL A 134 15.50 6.02 -5.03
CA VAL A 134 15.13 7.36 -5.53
C VAL A 134 15.68 7.61 -6.94
N ALA A 135 16.94 7.28 -7.20
CA ALA A 135 17.59 7.49 -8.49
C ALA A 135 17.01 6.64 -9.63
N SER A 136 16.34 5.53 -9.31
CA SER A 136 15.67 4.68 -10.30
C SER A 136 14.50 5.38 -11.01
N GLY A 137 13.93 6.43 -10.40
CA GLY A 137 12.72 7.10 -10.90
C GLY A 137 11.46 6.25 -10.75
N GLU A 138 11.52 5.12 -10.06
CA GLU A 138 10.39 4.23 -9.87
C GLU A 138 9.59 4.64 -8.62
N PRO A 139 8.26 4.82 -8.74
CA PRO A 139 7.45 5.27 -7.61
C PRO A 139 7.24 4.17 -6.56
N GLN A 140 7.32 2.89 -6.94
CA GLN A 140 6.96 1.77 -6.08
C GLN A 140 7.97 0.64 -6.23
N LEU A 141 8.69 0.37 -5.14
CA LEU A 141 9.82 -0.54 -5.09
C LEU A 141 9.69 -1.54 -3.92
N ALA A 142 10.29 -2.71 -4.09
CA ALA A 142 10.50 -3.68 -3.03
C ALA A 142 11.96 -4.16 -3.05
N LEU A 143 12.56 -4.23 -1.86
CA LEU A 143 13.89 -4.76 -1.60
C LEU A 143 13.78 -6.19 -1.07
N ARG A 144 14.39 -7.15 -1.75
CA ARG A 144 14.51 -8.56 -1.29
C ARG A 144 15.89 -9.07 -1.63
N ASP A 145 16.57 -9.71 -0.68
CA ASP A 145 17.93 -10.27 -0.86
C ASP A 145 18.94 -9.28 -1.48
N GLY A 146 18.80 -7.98 -1.18
CA GLY A 146 19.65 -6.91 -1.72
C GLY A 146 19.26 -6.42 -3.14
N GLU A 147 18.23 -7.01 -3.76
CA GLU A 147 17.74 -6.62 -5.08
C GLU A 147 16.51 -5.70 -4.99
N LEU A 148 16.53 -4.61 -5.76
CA LEU A 148 15.38 -3.74 -5.97
C LEU A 148 14.53 -4.23 -7.14
N THR A 149 13.23 -4.31 -6.91
CA THR A 149 12.22 -4.62 -7.93
C THR A 149 11.17 -3.52 -7.96
N ALA A 150 10.65 -3.19 -9.14
CA ALA A 150 9.60 -2.19 -9.31
C ALA A 150 8.24 -2.84 -9.60
N ALA A 151 7.20 -2.25 -9.02
CA ALA A 151 5.83 -2.72 -9.18
C ALA A 151 5.29 -2.43 -10.60
N ARG A 152 4.66 -3.42 -11.21
CA ARG A 152 3.98 -3.31 -12.51
C ARG A 152 2.62 -3.98 -12.48
N LEU A 153 1.66 -3.39 -13.18
CA LEU A 153 0.40 -4.06 -13.47
C LEU A 153 0.58 -4.95 -14.70
N VAL A 154 0.29 -6.23 -14.53
CA VAL A 154 0.23 -7.20 -15.61
C VAL A 154 -1.17 -7.80 -15.68
N ARG A 155 -1.55 -8.25 -16.87
CA ARG A 155 -2.80 -8.98 -17.04
C ARG A 155 -2.70 -10.31 -16.29
N ALA A 156 -3.63 -10.55 -15.39
CA ALA A 156 -3.74 -11.86 -14.74
C ALA A 156 -4.12 -12.90 -15.81
N ALA A 157 -3.40 -14.02 -15.84
CA ALA A 157 -3.88 -15.20 -16.53
C ALA A 157 -5.16 -15.70 -15.83
N PRO A 158 -6.17 -16.16 -16.57
CA PRO A 158 -7.35 -16.73 -15.95
C PRO A 158 -6.95 -17.94 -15.09
N ALA A 159 -6.99 -17.78 -13.78
CA ALA A 159 -6.92 -18.90 -12.86
C ALA A 159 -8.28 -19.61 -12.89
N GLY A 160 -8.29 -20.93 -13.07
CA GLY A 160 -9.50 -21.71 -12.92
C GLY A 160 -10.10 -21.45 -11.53
N SER A 161 -11.40 -21.19 -11.44
CA SER A 161 -12.04 -20.99 -10.14
C SER A 161 -12.02 -22.31 -9.38
N SER A 162 -11.09 -22.44 -8.42
CA SER A 162 -11.10 -23.59 -7.53
C SER A 162 -12.25 -23.40 -6.56
N ARG A 163 -13.28 -24.23 -6.70
CA ARG A 163 -14.27 -24.42 -5.65
C ARG A 163 -13.54 -24.83 -4.36
N PRO A 164 -13.93 -24.33 -3.17
CA PRO A 164 -13.44 -24.91 -1.92
C PRO A 164 -13.62 -26.44 -1.96
N ALA A 165 -12.54 -27.18 -1.73
CA ALA A 165 -12.56 -28.64 -1.81
C ALA A 165 -13.56 -29.20 -0.79
N GLY A 166 -14.33 -30.22 -1.21
CA GLY A 166 -15.26 -30.95 -0.32
C GLY A 166 -16.63 -30.32 -0.05
N ALA A 167 -16.94 -29.12 -0.55
CA ALA A 167 -18.22 -28.47 -0.23
C ALA A 167 -19.35 -28.86 -1.21
N GLU A 168 -20.19 -29.84 -0.88
CA GLU A 168 -21.50 -30.03 -1.55
C GLU A 168 -22.45 -28.87 -1.22
N GLY A 169 -22.23 -27.71 -1.86
CA GLY A 169 -22.97 -26.47 -1.62
C GLY A 169 -22.17 -25.47 -0.79
N TRP A 170 -21.39 -24.61 -1.46
CA TRP A 170 -20.74 -23.46 -0.83
C TRP A 170 -21.53 -22.18 -1.13
N ARG A 171 -21.58 -21.26 -0.16
CA ARG A 171 -22.13 -19.91 -0.34
C ARG A 171 -21.19 -18.89 0.31
N LEU A 172 -20.78 -17.90 -0.47
CA LEU A 172 -20.12 -16.70 0.03
C LEU A 172 -21.20 -15.72 0.54
N ASP A 173 -21.04 -15.19 1.76
CA ASP A 173 -21.93 -14.17 2.31
C ASP A 173 -21.15 -12.93 2.78
N THR A 174 -21.79 -11.77 2.71
CA THR A 174 -21.28 -10.50 3.25
C THR A 174 -22.39 -9.84 4.07
N GLY A 175 -22.01 -9.21 5.19
CA GLY A 175 -22.90 -8.68 6.22
C GLY A 175 -23.92 -7.61 5.76
N PRO A 176 -24.85 -7.23 6.63
CA PRO A 176 -26.22 -6.89 6.21
C PRO A 176 -26.42 -5.55 5.46
N ARG A 177 -25.41 -4.70 5.22
CA ARG A 177 -25.61 -3.40 4.55
C ARG A 177 -24.58 -2.96 3.51
N ALA A 178 -23.83 -3.89 2.92
CA ALA A 178 -23.35 -3.74 1.54
C ALA A 178 -23.27 -5.12 0.90
N ARG A 179 -23.75 -5.24 -0.35
CA ARG A 179 -23.50 -6.42 -1.15
C ARG A 179 -23.10 -6.02 -2.57
N TRP A 180 -21.84 -6.28 -2.90
CA TRP A 180 -21.34 -6.30 -4.27
C TRP A 180 -22.19 -7.26 -5.11
N ARG A 181 -22.74 -6.79 -6.24
CA ARG A 181 -23.52 -7.59 -7.20
C ARG A 181 -22.83 -7.63 -8.56
N PRO A 182 -22.10 -8.71 -8.87
CA PRO A 182 -21.81 -9.10 -10.24
C PRO A 182 -23.08 -9.76 -10.79
N SER A 183 -23.44 -9.46 -12.02
CA SER A 183 -24.58 -10.05 -12.71
C SER A 183 -24.65 -11.58 -12.52
N ASN A 184 -25.80 -12.06 -12.06
CA ASN A 184 -26.27 -13.46 -12.09
C ASN A 184 -25.72 -14.45 -11.04
N CYS A 185 -26.21 -14.37 -9.79
CA CYS A 185 -26.50 -15.61 -9.06
C CYS A 185 -27.59 -16.36 -9.85
N CYS A 186 -27.30 -17.60 -10.21
CA CYS A 186 -28.16 -18.54 -10.92
C CYS A 186 -29.66 -18.29 -10.70
N ARG A 187 -30.34 -17.93 -11.78
CA ARG A 187 -31.79 -18.01 -11.87
C ARG A 187 -32.15 -19.50 -11.95
N SER A 188 -32.12 -20.23 -10.82
CA SER A 188 -32.73 -21.56 -10.77
C SER A 188 -34.25 -21.38 -10.70
N THR A 189 -34.85 -21.17 -11.85
CA THR A 189 -36.27 -21.49 -12.06
C THR A 189 -36.44 -22.98 -11.88
N ARG A 190 -36.86 -23.43 -10.68
CA ARG A 190 -37.88 -24.49 -10.45
C ARG A 190 -37.93 -24.93 -8.98
N GLN A 191 -39.08 -24.63 -8.38
CA GLN A 191 -39.90 -25.53 -7.55
C GLN A 191 -39.23 -26.37 -6.46
N HIS A 192 -38.94 -25.78 -5.30
CA HIS A 192 -39.13 -26.51 -4.04
C HIS A 192 -39.82 -25.58 -3.03
N ARG A 193 -41.10 -25.87 -2.75
CA ARG A 193 -41.89 -25.26 -1.68
C ARG A 193 -41.18 -25.48 -0.34
N TRP A 194 -40.77 -24.41 0.33
CA TRP A 194 -40.49 -24.43 1.76
C TRP A 194 -41.77 -24.03 2.53
N PRO A 195 -42.07 -24.65 3.70
CA PRO A 195 -43.26 -24.32 4.49
C PRO A 195 -43.09 -22.95 5.18
N PRO A 196 -44.19 -22.22 5.49
CA PRO A 196 -44.09 -20.88 6.06
C PRO A 196 -43.64 -20.94 7.52
N ALA A 197 -42.46 -20.39 7.82
CA ALA A 197 -42.03 -20.10 9.17
C ALA A 197 -42.71 -18.82 9.67
N ARG A 198 -43.34 -18.94 10.84
CA ARG A 198 -44.10 -17.92 11.55
C ARG A 198 -43.17 -16.84 12.13
N TYR A 199 -42.96 -15.73 11.45
CA TYR A 199 -42.59 -14.48 12.11
C TYR A 199 -43.27 -13.29 11.42
N ALA A 200 -44.34 -12.81 12.05
CA ALA A 200 -44.96 -11.54 11.74
C ALA A 200 -44.12 -10.42 12.37
N TRP A 201 -43.76 -9.41 11.59
CA TRP A 201 -43.36 -8.10 12.12
C TRP A 201 -44.24 -7.05 11.46
N ALA A 202 -45.07 -6.41 12.29
CA ALA A 202 -45.91 -5.29 11.93
C ALA A 202 -45.03 -4.05 11.73
N CYS A 203 -45.24 -3.35 10.62
CA CYS A 203 -44.68 -2.03 10.37
C CYS A 203 -45.79 -1.01 10.56
N GLU A 204 -45.86 -0.37 11.72
CA GLU A 204 -46.71 0.80 11.94
C GLU A 204 -46.19 1.98 11.12
N ARG A 205 -47.05 2.54 10.25
CA ARG A 205 -46.86 3.85 9.62
C ARG A 205 -47.60 4.88 10.47
N ARG A 206 -46.90 5.91 10.95
CA ARG A 206 -47.55 7.16 11.38
C ARG A 206 -47.83 8.02 10.15
N ALA A 207 -48.98 8.69 10.20
CA ALA A 207 -49.63 9.49 9.16
C ALA A 207 -48.84 10.75 8.78
#